data_AF-A0A954CNX5-F1
#
_entry.id   AF-A0A954CNX5-F1
#
_cell.length_a   1.000
_cell.length_b   1.000
_cell.length_c   1.000
_cell.angle_alpha   90.00
_cell.angle_beta   90.00
_cell.angle_gamma   90.00
#
_symmetry.space_group_name_H-M   'P 1'
#
loop_
_entity.id
_entity.type
_entity.pdbx_description
1 polymer ?
#
loop_
_entity_poly.entity_id
_entity_poly.type
_entity_poly.pdbx_seq_one_letter_code
_entity_poly.pdbx_strand_id
1 'polypeptide(L)'
;MTEGGLAHARRWVRWIAVACFGAGICVGLAIPSVVRAFRAETESLDPDERYARALEARYELTPEQMRALRMVLAARLAESRELILDPGRKNSEDLLAERSRVFNRADERIYALLTDEQRARYSKDKKDR
;
A
#
# COMPACT_ATOMS: atom_id res chain seq x y z
N MET A 1 -40.87 49.48 -6.71
CA MET A 1 -39.43 49.13 -6.69
C MET A 1 -39.06 48.83 -5.25
N THR A 2 -38.93 47.55 -4.89
CA THR A 2 -38.72 47.12 -3.50
C THR A 2 -37.22 47.00 -3.21
N GLU A 3 -36.63 48.10 -2.74
CA GLU A 3 -35.23 48.16 -2.30
C GLU A 3 -34.90 47.15 -1.17
N GLY A 4 -35.93 46.60 -0.50
CA GLY A 4 -35.78 45.57 0.53
C GLY A 4 -35.35 44.18 0.03
N GLY A 5 -35.65 43.79 -1.22
CA GLY A 5 -35.37 42.45 -1.73
C GLY A 5 -33.87 42.20 -1.99
N LEU A 6 -33.19 43.22 -2.52
CA LEU A 6 -31.76 43.16 -2.84
C LEU A 6 -30.88 43.14 -1.56
N ALA A 7 -31.34 43.81 -0.50
CA ALA A 7 -30.65 43.82 0.80
C ALA A 7 -30.76 42.47 1.53
N HIS A 8 -31.82 41.70 1.28
CA HIS A 8 -32.00 40.37 1.88
C HIS A 8 -31.19 39.31 1.14
N ALA A 9 -31.18 39.34 -0.19
CA ALA A 9 -30.37 38.43 -1.02
C ALA A 9 -28.86 38.59 -0.77
N ARG A 10 -28.36 39.83 -0.67
CA ARG A 10 -26.94 40.10 -0.36
C ARG A 10 -26.53 39.59 1.03
N ARG A 11 -27.46 39.56 1.99
CA ARG A 11 -27.21 39.01 3.33
C ARG A 11 -27.11 37.49 3.29
N TRP A 12 -27.99 36.83 2.55
CA TRP A 12 -27.99 35.38 2.37
C TRP A 12 -26.72 34.85 1.69
N VAL A 13 -26.25 35.51 0.63
CA VAL A 13 -25.02 35.10 -0.07
C VAL A 13 -23.78 35.23 0.82
N ARG A 14 -23.71 36.26 1.67
CA ARG A 14 -22.60 36.41 2.63
C ARG A 14 -22.57 35.31 3.67
N TRP A 15 -23.73 34.85 4.16
CA TRP A 15 -23.81 33.73 5.10
C TRP A 15 -23.36 32.41 4.48
N ILE A 16 -23.73 32.14 3.22
CA ILE A 16 -23.28 30.95 2.49
C ILE A 16 -21.76 30.97 2.29
N ALA A 17 -21.19 32.12 1.91
CA ALA A 17 -19.75 32.26 1.72
C ALA A 17 -18.96 32.03 3.02
N VAL A 18 -19.43 32.55 4.16
CA VAL A 18 -18.81 32.34 5.47
C VAL A 18 -18.92 30.86 5.90
N ALA A 19 -20.05 30.20 5.61
CA ALA A 19 -20.22 28.78 5.90
C ALA A 19 -19.26 27.89 5.08
N CYS A 20 -19.06 28.18 3.79
CA CYS A 20 -18.09 27.46 2.95
C CYS A 20 -16.64 27.68 3.41
N PHE A 21 -16.29 28.89 3.84
CA PHE A 21 -14.93 29.18 4.33
C PHE A 21 -14.66 28.54 5.70
N GLY A 22 -15.66 28.51 6.59
CA GLY A 22 -15.58 27.81 7.88
C GLY A 22 -15.40 26.30 7.73
N ALA A 23 -16.12 25.68 6.79
CA ALA A 23 -15.95 24.25 6.46
C ALA A 23 -14.54 23.94 5.94
N GLY A 24 -13.94 24.84 5.14
CA GLY A 24 -12.56 24.68 4.64
C GLY A 24 -11.49 24.76 5.74
N ILE A 25 -11.66 25.63 6.73
CA ILE A 25 -10.70 25.79 7.85
C ILE A 25 -10.76 24.60 8.82
N CYS A 26 -11.93 23.99 9.02
CA CYS A 26 -12.06 22.77 9.83
C CYS A 26 -11.35 21.56 9.19
N VAL A 27 -11.31 21.46 7.85
CA VAL A 27 -10.49 20.46 7.16
C VAL A 27 -9.00 20.76 7.38
N GLY A 28 -8.58 22.03 7.28
CA GLY A 28 -7.19 22.46 7.51
C GLY A 28 -6.59 22.07 8.86
N LEU A 29 -7.39 22.11 9.93
CA LEU A 29 -6.97 21.78 11.30
C LEU A 29 -7.11 20.30 11.67
N ALA A 30 -7.89 19.52 10.92
CA ALA A 30 -8.02 18.06 11.11
C ALA A 30 -6.97 17.25 10.31
N ILE A 31 -6.30 17.87 9.35
CA ILE A 31 -5.24 17.22 8.55
C ILE A 31 -4.10 16.64 9.40
N PRO A 32 -3.63 17.21 10.53
CA PRO A 32 -2.52 16.61 11.28
C PRO A 32 -2.85 15.22 11.82
N SER A 33 -4.09 14.99 12.30
CA SER A 33 -4.48 13.69 12.86
C SER A 33 -4.79 12.67 11.77
N VAL A 34 -5.37 13.07 10.65
CA VAL A 34 -5.64 12.18 9.52
C VAL A 34 -4.37 11.86 8.75
N VAL A 35 -3.47 12.83 8.53
CA VAL A 35 -2.13 12.59 7.96
C VAL A 35 -1.27 11.79 8.91
N ARG A 36 -1.38 11.98 10.24
CA ARG A 36 -0.68 11.15 11.22
C ARG A 36 -1.30 9.75 11.35
N ALA A 37 -2.60 9.58 11.12
CA ALA A 37 -3.25 8.27 11.03
C ALA A 37 -2.85 7.55 9.73
N PHE A 38 -2.85 8.24 8.58
CA PHE A 38 -2.29 7.72 7.33
C PHE A 38 -0.80 7.40 7.47
N ARG A 39 -0.03 8.24 8.15
CA ARG A 39 1.41 8.01 8.41
C ARG A 39 1.64 6.88 9.40
N ALA A 40 0.79 6.72 10.41
CA ALA A 40 0.83 5.60 11.36
C ALA A 40 0.35 4.30 10.72
N GLU A 41 -0.53 4.35 9.73
CA GLU A 41 -0.92 3.21 8.90
C GLU A 41 0.24 2.84 7.94
N THR A 42 0.98 3.82 7.43
CA THR A 42 2.27 3.62 6.74
C THR A 42 3.41 3.18 7.69
N GLU A 43 3.26 3.38 9.00
CA GLU A 43 4.20 2.95 10.06
C GLU A 43 3.79 1.59 10.67
N SER A 44 2.68 1.00 10.22
CA SER A 44 2.55 -0.45 10.27
C SER A 44 3.62 -0.99 9.34
N LEU A 45 4.63 -1.70 9.89
CA LEU A 45 5.72 -2.31 9.13
C LEU A 45 5.22 -2.76 7.74
N ASP A 46 5.84 -2.22 6.69
CA ASP A 46 5.57 -2.58 5.30
C ASP A 46 5.29 -4.10 5.24
N PRO A 47 4.15 -4.56 4.67
CA PRO A 47 3.83 -5.98 4.60
C PRO A 47 5.01 -6.85 4.15
N ASP A 48 5.88 -6.31 3.32
CA ASP A 48 7.11 -6.93 2.85
C ASP A 48 8.18 -7.03 3.95
N GLU A 49 8.37 -6.00 4.77
CA GLU A 49 9.28 -6.04 5.92
C GLU A 49 8.76 -7.00 7.01
N ARG A 50 7.45 -7.05 7.26
CA ARG A 50 6.86 -8.05 8.17
C ARG A 50 7.12 -9.47 7.67
N TYR A 51 6.95 -9.69 6.38
CA TYR A 51 7.22 -10.97 5.75
C TYR A 51 8.72 -11.33 5.82
N ALA A 52 9.60 -10.37 5.57
CA ALA A 52 11.04 -10.55 5.68
C ALA A 52 11.49 -10.91 7.10
N ARG A 53 10.95 -10.21 8.12
CA ARG A 53 11.18 -10.53 9.54
C ARG A 53 10.65 -11.91 9.94
N ALA A 54 9.50 -12.30 9.41
CA ALA A 54 8.95 -13.64 9.65
C ALA A 54 9.85 -14.74 9.06
N LEU A 55 10.39 -14.52 7.85
CA LEU A 55 11.36 -15.44 7.25
C LEU A 55 12.69 -15.46 8.02
N GLU A 56 13.17 -14.30 8.49
CA GLU A 56 14.34 -14.19 9.37
C GLU A 56 14.21 -15.08 10.59
N ALA A 57 13.12 -14.90 11.33
CA ALA A 57 12.88 -15.61 12.58
C ALA A 57 12.69 -17.11 12.38
N ARG A 58 12.15 -17.53 11.23
CA ARG A 58 11.82 -18.93 10.95
C ARG A 58 12.97 -19.73 10.34
N TYR A 59 13.84 -19.07 9.57
CA TYR A 59 14.92 -19.75 8.84
C TYR A 59 16.32 -19.29 9.23
N GLU A 60 16.43 -18.34 10.17
CA GLU A 60 17.70 -17.78 10.66
C GLU A 60 18.53 -17.22 9.50
N LEU A 61 17.90 -16.33 8.72
CA LEU A 61 18.53 -15.75 7.54
C LEU A 61 19.76 -14.92 7.93
N THR A 62 20.85 -15.04 7.16
CA THR A 62 22.02 -14.17 7.36
C THR A 62 21.71 -12.73 6.95
N PRO A 63 22.50 -11.74 7.39
CA PRO A 63 22.34 -10.35 6.97
C PRO A 63 22.40 -10.16 5.44
N GLU A 64 23.21 -10.95 4.74
CA GLU A 64 23.34 -10.95 3.29
C GLU A 64 22.08 -11.53 2.62
N GLN A 65 21.58 -12.67 3.11
CA GLN A 65 20.32 -13.25 2.64
C GLN A 65 19.15 -12.31 2.88
N MET A 66 19.13 -11.63 4.02
CA MET A 66 18.11 -10.64 4.37
C MET A 66 18.15 -9.44 3.41
N ARG A 67 19.34 -8.92 3.08
CA ARG A 67 19.48 -7.83 2.10
C ARG A 67 18.98 -8.28 0.73
N ALA A 68 19.34 -9.48 0.31
CA ALA A 68 18.88 -10.05 -0.95
C ALA A 68 17.35 -10.27 -0.98
N LEU A 69 16.77 -10.75 0.11
CA LEU A 69 15.33 -10.93 0.27
C LEU A 69 14.58 -9.61 0.11
N ARG A 70 15.05 -8.53 0.76
CA ARG A 70 14.43 -7.20 0.60
C ARG A 70 14.46 -6.71 -0.84
N MET A 71 15.54 -6.97 -1.58
CA MET A 71 15.60 -6.64 -3.01
C MET A 71 14.59 -7.44 -3.84
N VAL A 72 14.42 -8.74 -3.55
CA VAL A 72 13.42 -9.58 -4.22
C VAL A 72 12.00 -9.08 -3.95
N LEU A 73 11.69 -8.69 -2.71
CA LEU A 73 10.38 -8.16 -2.34
C LEU A 73 10.11 -6.80 -3.00
N ALA A 74 11.09 -5.89 -3.00
CA ALA A 74 10.99 -4.61 -3.71
C ALA A 74 10.75 -4.80 -5.21
N ALA A 75 11.43 -5.76 -5.85
CA ALA A 75 11.22 -6.10 -7.26
C ALA A 75 9.80 -6.65 -7.50
N ARG A 76 9.32 -7.57 -6.63
CA ARG A 76 7.95 -8.09 -6.70
C ARG A 76 6.91 -6.97 -6.61
N LEU A 77 7.11 -6.01 -5.70
CA LEU A 77 6.22 -4.87 -5.53
C LEU A 77 6.19 -3.99 -6.78
N ALA A 78 7.36 -3.72 -7.38
CA ALA A 78 7.46 -2.97 -8.64
C ALA A 78 6.73 -3.69 -9.79
N GLU A 79 6.99 -4.99 -10.00
CA GLU A 79 6.33 -5.81 -11.02
C GLU A 79 4.80 -5.86 -10.79
N SER A 80 4.35 -5.96 -9.54
CA SER A 80 2.93 -5.96 -9.20
C SER A 80 2.26 -4.61 -9.48
N ARG A 81 2.99 -3.51 -9.25
CA ARG A 81 2.51 -2.15 -9.51
C ARG A 81 2.37 -1.89 -11.01
N GLU A 82 3.35 -2.31 -11.81
CA GLU A 82 3.28 -2.23 -13.26
C GLU A 82 2.06 -2.98 -13.80
N LEU A 83 1.76 -4.16 -13.24
CA LEU A 83 0.60 -4.95 -13.61
C LEU A 83 -0.73 -4.22 -13.39
N ILE A 84 -0.86 -3.50 -12.27
CA ILE A 84 -2.09 -2.76 -11.91
C ILE A 84 -2.26 -1.51 -12.77
N LEU A 85 -1.16 -0.88 -13.15
CA LEU A 85 -1.16 0.39 -13.89
C LEU A 85 -1.28 0.20 -15.40
N ASP A 86 -1.21 -1.02 -15.93
CA ASP A 86 -1.33 -1.31 -17.36
C ASP A 86 -2.78 -1.13 -17.85
N PRO A 87 -3.08 -0.06 -18.63
CA PRO A 87 -4.44 0.22 -19.11
C PRO A 87 -4.89 -0.74 -20.21
N GLY A 88 -4.00 -1.56 -20.77
CA GLY A 88 -4.29 -2.54 -21.81
C GLY A 88 -4.94 -3.83 -21.27
N ARG A 89 -4.79 -4.11 -19.96
CA ARG A 89 -5.34 -5.32 -19.33
C ARG A 89 -6.73 -5.05 -18.74
N LYS A 90 -7.76 -5.40 -19.52
CA LYS A 90 -9.17 -5.24 -19.11
C LYS A 90 -9.79 -6.50 -18.49
N ASN A 91 -9.14 -7.65 -18.65
CA ASN A 91 -9.66 -8.93 -18.17
C ASN A 91 -9.10 -9.26 -16.78
N SER A 92 -10.00 -9.50 -15.82
CA SER A 92 -9.65 -9.80 -14.43
C SER A 92 -8.95 -11.15 -14.27
N GLU A 93 -9.28 -12.15 -15.10
CA GLU A 93 -8.66 -13.47 -15.05
C GLU A 93 -7.18 -13.42 -15.47
N ASP A 94 -6.87 -12.68 -16.54
CA ASP A 94 -5.50 -12.51 -17.02
C ASP A 94 -4.62 -11.73 -16.03
N LEU A 95 -5.22 -10.77 -15.30
CA LEU A 95 -4.55 -10.06 -14.21
C LEU A 95 -4.26 -10.96 -13.02
N LEU A 96 -5.20 -11.83 -12.63
CA LEU A 96 -4.99 -12.80 -11.56
C LEU A 96 -3.90 -13.82 -11.92
N ALA A 97 -3.92 -14.34 -13.15
CA ALA A 97 -2.92 -15.27 -13.63
C ALA A 97 -1.52 -14.64 -13.65
N GLU A 98 -1.39 -13.40 -14.12
CA GLU A 98 -0.10 -12.72 -14.16
C GLU A 98 0.39 -12.33 -12.78
N ARG A 99 -0.51 -11.88 -11.90
CA ARG A 99 -0.20 -11.67 -10.49
C ARG A 99 0.36 -12.95 -9.88
N SER A 100 -0.29 -14.10 -10.09
CA SER A 100 0.21 -15.39 -9.61
C SER A 100 1.61 -15.71 -10.15
N ARG A 101 1.90 -15.42 -11.42
CA ARG A 101 3.26 -15.58 -12.00
C ARG A 101 4.30 -14.68 -11.32
N VAL A 102 3.96 -13.44 -11.02
CA VAL A 102 4.86 -12.52 -10.27
C VAL A 102 5.16 -13.09 -8.88
N PHE A 103 4.15 -13.59 -8.17
CA PHE A 103 4.34 -14.24 -6.87
C PHE A 103 5.19 -15.51 -6.97
N ASN A 104 4.94 -16.39 -7.95
CA ASN A 104 5.71 -17.61 -8.15
C ASN A 104 7.19 -17.32 -8.46
N ARG A 105 7.47 -16.33 -9.31
CA ARG A 105 8.84 -15.90 -9.60
C ARG A 105 9.53 -15.32 -8.37
N ALA A 106 8.81 -14.58 -7.54
CA ALA A 106 9.36 -14.08 -6.27
C ALA A 106 9.69 -15.25 -5.31
N ASP A 107 8.80 -16.23 -5.19
CA ASP A 107 9.02 -17.45 -4.39
C ASP A 107 10.25 -18.23 -4.86
N GLU A 108 10.43 -18.41 -6.18
CA GLU A 108 11.60 -19.09 -6.76
C GLU A 108 12.89 -18.33 -6.44
N ARG A 109 12.87 -17.00 -6.56
CA ARG A 109 14.01 -16.15 -6.18
C ARG A 109 14.32 -16.30 -4.69
N ILE A 110 13.31 -16.30 -3.82
CA ILE A 110 13.48 -16.52 -2.38
C ILE A 110 14.10 -17.89 -2.12
N TYR A 111 13.59 -18.96 -2.74
CA TYR A 111 14.11 -20.31 -2.61
C TYR A 111 15.59 -20.41 -3.01
N ALA A 112 15.99 -19.69 -4.07
CA ALA A 112 17.38 -19.64 -4.52
C ALA A 112 18.32 -18.99 -3.48
N LEU A 113 17.84 -18.04 -2.67
CA LEU A 113 18.64 -17.36 -1.63
C LEU A 113 18.93 -18.25 -0.41
N LEU A 114 18.13 -19.29 -0.18
CA LEU A 114 18.23 -20.17 0.97
C LEU A 114 19.32 -21.23 0.80
N THR A 115 19.92 -21.66 1.91
CA THR A 115 20.79 -22.85 1.96
C THR A 115 19.97 -24.13 1.78
N ASP A 116 20.62 -25.26 1.49
CA ASP A 116 19.90 -26.53 1.27
C ASP A 116 19.09 -26.99 2.48
N GLU A 117 19.60 -26.77 3.70
CA GLU A 117 18.88 -27.04 4.94
C GLU A 117 17.66 -26.11 5.11
N GLN A 118 17.83 -24.81 4.85
CA GLN A 118 16.74 -23.84 4.88
C GLN A 118 15.68 -24.15 3.80
N ARG A 119 16.09 -24.59 2.61
CA ARG A 119 15.21 -25.02 1.51
C ARG A 119 14.39 -26.26 1.89
N ALA A 120 14.99 -27.23 2.58
CA ALA A 120 14.27 -28.39 3.08
C ALA A 120 13.15 -27.99 4.06
N ARG A 121 13.44 -27.07 4.99
CA ARG A 121 12.43 -26.52 5.91
C ARG A 121 11.36 -25.72 5.16
N TYR A 122 11.77 -24.84 4.24
CA TYR A 122 10.86 -23.99 3.47
C TYR A 122 9.92 -24.80 2.56
N SER A 123 10.44 -25.83 1.90
CA SER A 123 9.62 -26.71 1.04
C SER A 123 8.63 -27.56 1.83
N LYS A 124 8.99 -27.98 3.06
CA LYS A 124 8.06 -28.65 3.98
C LYS A 124 6.93 -27.72 4.39
N ASP A 125 7.26 -26.51 4.84
CA ASP A 125 6.27 -25.50 5.22
C ASP A 125 5.34 -25.10 4.06
N LYS A 126 5.83 -25.14 2.82
CA LYS A 126 5.02 -24.88 1.62
C LYS A 126 4.01 -26.00 1.32
N LYS A 127 4.32 -27.25 1.68
CA LYS A 127 3.41 -28.40 1.48
C LYS A 127 2.30 -28.45 2.53
N ASP A 128 2.58 -27.92 3.72
CA ASP A 128 1.64 -27.96 4.85
C ASP A 128 0.62 -26.80 4.83
N ARG A 129 0.66 -25.93 3.81
CA ARG A 129 -0.19 -24.75 3.65
C ARG A 129 -1.23 -24.94 2.55
#